data_AF-A0A3S1HVQ8-F1
#
_entry.id   AF-A0A3S1HVQ8-F1
#
_cell.length_a   1.000
_cell.length_b   1.000
_cell.length_c   1.000
_cell.angle_alpha   90.00
_cell.angle_beta   90.00
_cell.angle_gamma   90.00
#
_symmetry.space_group_name_H-M   'P 1'
#
loop_
_entity.id
_entity.type
_entity.pdbx_description
1 polymer ?
#
loop_
_entity_poly.entity_id
_entity_poly.type
_entity_poly.pdbx_seq_one_letter_code
_entity_poly.pdbx_strand_id
1 'polypeptide(L)'
;WAFWAGATYEFDEKTSFNFQVSSDQLKNSGLAANVVYMVVPGFTVTAEVDYDRYGNFGVGPADPTTVKGTSKPNSVGGILRFQRSF
;
A
#
# COMPACT_ATOMS: atom_id res chain seq x y z
N TRP A 1 12.33 15.57 6.97
CA TRP A 1 12.13 14.39 7.85
C TRP A 1 11.07 13.50 7.25
N ALA A 2 11.07 12.21 7.57
CA ALA A 2 10.09 11.23 7.12
C ALA A 2 9.87 10.18 8.22
N PHE A 3 8.71 9.54 8.22
CA PHE A 3 8.39 8.46 9.13
C PHE A 3 7.66 7.32 8.43
N TRP A 4 7.81 6.14 9.01
CA TRP A 4 7.10 4.93 8.64
C TRP A 4 6.73 4.21 9.94
N ALA A 5 5.49 3.77 10.02
CA ALA A 5 5.00 2.99 11.13
C ALA A 5 4.07 1.90 10.59
N GLY A 6 4.12 0.72 11.17
CA GLY A 6 3.26 -0.37 10.78
C GLY A 6 3.17 -1.42 11.85
N ALA A 7 2.14 -2.26 11.73
CA ALA A 7 1.90 -3.38 12.62
C ALA A 7 1.31 -4.55 11.83
N THR A 8 1.60 -5.74 12.33
CA THR A 8 1.01 -6.99 11.88
C THR A 8 0.20 -7.56 13.03
N TYR A 9 -1.00 -8.03 12.74
CA TYR A 9 -1.84 -8.77 13.67
C TYR A 9 -2.14 -10.15 13.09
N GLU A 10 -1.83 -11.18 13.85
CA GLU A 10 -2.17 -12.56 13.51
C GLU A 10 -3.49 -12.91 14.20
N PHE A 11 -4.54 -13.21 13.41
CA PHE A 11 -5.83 -13.62 13.96
C PHE A 11 -5.81 -15.10 14.34
N ASP A 12 -5.22 -15.92 13.48
CA ASP A 12 -5.05 -17.35 13.64
C ASP A 12 -3.90 -17.86 12.73
N GLU A 13 -3.62 -19.15 12.78
CA GLU A 13 -2.56 -19.81 11.98
C GLU A 13 -2.72 -19.64 10.46
N LYS A 14 -3.91 -19.25 9.98
CA LYS A 14 -4.21 -19.09 8.56
C LYS A 14 -4.35 -17.63 8.14
N THR A 15 -4.50 -16.69 9.08
CA THR A 15 -4.98 -15.35 8.78
C THR A 15 -4.17 -14.29 9.51
N SER A 16 -3.56 -13.39 8.75
CA SER A 16 -2.89 -12.21 9.31
C SER A 16 -3.30 -10.94 8.57
N PHE A 17 -3.28 -9.82 9.30
CA PHE A 17 -3.53 -8.49 8.78
C PHE A 17 -2.29 -7.63 8.99
N ASN A 18 -1.92 -6.87 7.96
CA ASN A 18 -0.82 -5.93 8.00
C ASN A 18 -1.36 -4.54 7.70
N PHE A 19 -0.86 -3.55 8.45
CA PHE A 19 -1.17 -2.15 8.23
C PHE A 19 0.11 -1.31 8.32
N GLN A 20 0.27 -0.38 7.39
CA GLN A 20 1.40 0.54 7.36
C GLN A 20 0.94 1.94 6.98
N VAL A 21 1.56 2.94 7.59
CA VAL A 21 1.43 4.35 7.25
C VAL A 21 2.81 4.98 7.12
N SER A 22 2.96 5.92 6.19
CA SER A 22 4.18 6.69 5.99
C SER A 22 3.87 8.12 5.59
N SER A 23 4.73 9.06 5.97
CA SER A 23 4.66 10.43 5.46
C SER A 23 5.99 11.15 5.61
N ASP A 24 6.18 12.20 4.81
CA ASP A 24 7.38 13.02 4.80
C ASP A 24 7.08 14.52 4.91
N GLN A 25 8.16 15.29 5.06
CA GLN A 25 8.14 16.75 5.13
C GLN A 25 7.65 17.43 3.84
N LEU A 26 7.65 16.71 2.71
CA LEU A 26 7.11 17.19 1.44
C LEU A 26 5.59 16.94 1.32
N LYS A 27 4.93 16.50 2.41
CA LYS A 27 3.50 16.18 2.48
C LYS A 27 3.11 14.99 1.61
N ASN A 28 4.06 14.14 1.22
CA ASN A 28 3.71 12.85 0.66
C ASN A 28 3.22 11.96 1.81
N SER A 29 2.19 11.17 1.55
CA SER A 29 1.73 10.19 2.53
C SER A 29 1.24 8.93 1.85
N GLY A 30 1.58 7.78 2.41
CA GLY A 30 1.14 6.47 1.95
C GLY A 30 0.48 5.69 3.08
N LEU A 31 -0.55 4.93 2.75
CA LEU A 31 -1.20 3.97 3.64
C LEU A 31 -1.35 2.67 2.86
N ALA A 32 -0.94 1.55 3.47
CA ALA A 32 -1.11 0.22 2.92
C ALA A 32 -1.79 -0.68 3.96
N ALA A 33 -2.75 -1.48 3.53
CA ALA A 33 -3.40 -2.47 4.36
C ALA A 33 -3.61 -3.76 3.57
N ASN A 34 -3.23 -4.89 4.15
CA ASN A 34 -3.48 -6.19 3.52
C ASN A 34 -3.93 -7.26 4.51
N VAL A 35 -4.67 -8.23 3.97
CA VAL A 35 -5.02 -9.48 4.65
C VAL A 35 -4.37 -10.61 3.89
N VAL A 36 -3.64 -11.45 4.61
CA VAL A 36 -3.08 -12.71 4.12
C VAL A 36 -3.94 -13.84 4.66
N TYR A 37 -4.48 -14.67 3.76
CA TYR A 37 -5.33 -15.80 4.12
C TYR A 37 -4.84 -17.09 3.45
N MET A 38 -4.51 -18.10 4.27
CA MET A 38 -4.17 -19.44 3.83
C MET A 38 -5.43 -20.27 3.66
N VAL A 39 -5.87 -20.42 2.40
CA VAL A 39 -7.09 -21.16 2.06
C VAL A 39 -6.90 -22.66 2.35
N VAL A 40 -5.76 -23.21 1.91
CA VAL A 40 -5.31 -24.58 2.20
C VAL A 40 -3.79 -24.59 2.36
N PRO A 41 -3.19 -25.61 3.01
CA PRO A 41 -1.74 -25.69 3.17
C PRO A 41 -1.00 -25.52 1.84
N GLY A 42 -0.11 -24.51 1.78
CA GLY A 42 0.65 -24.15 0.59
C GLY A 42 -0.11 -23.31 -0.45
N PHE A 43 -1.35 -22.86 -0.19
CA PHE A 43 -2.07 -21.92 -1.05
C PHE A 43 -2.58 -20.72 -0.25
N THR A 44 -2.07 -19.54 -0.60
CA THR A 44 -2.33 -18.28 0.10
C THR A 44 -2.90 -17.25 -0.87
N VAL A 45 -3.91 -16.53 -0.42
CA VAL A 45 -4.49 -15.36 -1.09
C VAL A 45 -4.15 -14.13 -0.26
N THR A 46 -3.63 -13.08 -0.89
CA THR A 46 -3.40 -11.78 -0.26
C THR A 46 -4.24 -10.73 -0.96
N ALA A 47 -5.07 -10.02 -0.21
CA ALA A 47 -5.78 -8.83 -0.69
C ALA A 47 -5.14 -7.60 -0.06
N GLU A 48 -4.73 -6.64 -0.89
CA GLU A 48 -4.07 -5.40 -0.49
C GLU A 48 -4.79 -4.19 -1.09
N VAL A 49 -4.88 -3.13 -0.29
CA VAL A 49 -5.33 -1.81 -0.71
C VAL A 49 -4.30 -0.77 -0.27
N ASP A 50 -3.99 0.13 -1.18
CA ASP A 50 -3.04 1.21 -0.98
C ASP A 50 -3.72 2.53 -1.26
N TYR A 51 -3.36 3.53 -0.46
CA TYR A 51 -3.69 4.92 -0.70
C TYR A 51 -2.40 5.72 -0.70
N ASP A 52 -2.21 6.50 -1.76
CA ASP A 52 -1.12 7.45 -1.85
C ASP A 52 -1.67 8.85 -2.04
N ARG A 53 -1.01 9.80 -1.37
CA ARG A 53 -1.20 11.22 -1.60
C ARG A 53 0.14 11.82 -1.97
N TYR A 54 0.16 12.42 -3.14
CA TYR A 54 1.22 13.26 -3.62
C TYR A 54 1.15 14.64 -2.96
N GLY A 55 2.24 15.05 -2.32
CA GLY A 55 2.33 16.33 -1.63
C GLY A 55 2.89 17.40 -2.55
N ASN A 56 4.14 17.77 -2.31
CA ASN A 56 4.80 18.87 -2.99
C ASN A 56 6.28 18.52 -3.19
N PHE A 57 6.60 17.78 -4.26
CA PHE A 57 7.99 17.56 -4.65
C PHE A 57 8.55 18.85 -5.26
N GLY A 58 8.94 19.80 -4.41
CA GLY A 58 9.50 21.08 -4.81
C GLY A 58 10.96 21.06 -5.30
N VAL A 59 11.47 19.93 -5.81
CA VAL A 59 12.87 19.81 -6.31
C VAL A 59 13.01 18.69 -7.35
N GLY A 60 12.60 18.96 -8.60
CA GLY A 60 12.92 18.10 -9.76
C GLY A 60 12.12 18.48 -11.01
N PRO A 61 12.69 18.42 -12.23
CA PRO A 61 12.08 18.96 -13.46
C PRO A 61 10.94 18.08 -14.04
N ALA A 62 10.51 17.05 -13.33
CA ALA A 62 9.45 16.16 -13.80
C ALA A 62 8.12 16.62 -13.20
N ASP A 63 7.38 17.38 -14.00
CA ASP A 63 5.94 17.50 -13.85
C ASP A 63 5.38 16.06 -13.77
N PRO A 64 4.68 15.65 -12.68
CA PRO A 64 4.09 14.33 -12.63
C PRO A 64 3.23 14.18 -13.87
N THR A 65 3.52 13.16 -14.70
CA THR A 65 2.82 12.92 -15.96
C THR A 65 1.33 12.86 -15.67
N THR A 66 0.64 13.98 -15.91
CA THR A 66 -0.76 14.12 -15.62
C THR A 66 -1.48 13.38 -16.74
N VAL A 67 -2.01 12.20 -16.42
CA VAL A 67 -3.03 11.60 -17.27
C VAL A 67 -4.17 12.62 -17.31
N LYS A 68 -4.61 13.02 -18.51
CA LYS A 68 -5.74 13.95 -18.66
C LYS A 68 -6.92 13.44 -17.82
N GLY A 69 -7.28 14.18 -16.77
CA GLY A 69 -8.37 13.82 -15.85
C GLY A 69 -7.95 13.44 -14.43
N THR A 70 -6.66 13.23 -14.14
CA THR A 70 -6.16 12.95 -12.78
C THR A 70 -5.66 14.23 -12.12
N SER A 71 -6.55 15.22 -11.97
CA SER A 71 -6.22 16.52 -11.36
C SER A 71 -6.14 16.49 -9.83
N LYS A 72 -6.34 15.31 -9.23
CA LYS A 72 -6.30 15.14 -7.77
C LYS A 72 -4.96 14.54 -7.36
N PRO A 73 -4.34 15.05 -6.29
CA PRO A 73 -3.02 14.62 -5.86
C PRO A 73 -3.07 13.31 -5.05
N ASN A 74 -4.07 12.47 -5.26
CA ASN A 74 -4.25 11.23 -4.50
C ASN A 74 -4.75 10.10 -5.39
N SER A 75 -4.32 8.90 -5.05
CA SER A 75 -4.62 7.67 -5.77
C SER A 75 -4.95 6.56 -4.78
N VAL A 76 -5.76 5.60 -5.24
CA VAL A 76 -6.09 4.37 -4.54
C VAL A 76 -5.74 3.24 -5.50
N GLY A 77 -4.94 2.30 -5.00
CA GLY A 77 -4.53 1.11 -5.72
C GLY A 77 -4.80 -0.14 -4.88
N GLY A 78 -4.56 -1.29 -5.47
CA GLY A 78 -4.64 -2.54 -4.73
C GLY A 78 -4.22 -3.72 -5.58
N ILE A 79 -3.92 -4.82 -4.90
CA ILE A 79 -3.45 -6.07 -5.51
C ILE A 79 -4.24 -7.22 -4.89
N LEU A 80 -4.67 -8.14 -5.75
CA LEU A 80 -5.10 -9.47 -5.33
C LEU A 80 -4.05 -10.49 -5.80
N ARG A 81 -3.33 -11.09 -4.86
CA ARG A 81 -2.23 -12.02 -5.12
C ARG A 81 -2.64 -13.43 -4.76
N PHE A 82 -2.31 -14.37 -5.64
CA PHE A 82 -2.47 -15.80 -5.44
C PHE A 82 -1.09 -16.44 -5.42
N GLN A 83 -0.76 -17.18 -4.36
CA GLN A 83 0.54 -17.82 -4.19
C GLN A 83 0.35 -19.30 -3.85
N ARG A 84 0.95 -20.20 -4.63
CA ARG A 84 0.91 -21.65 -4.45
C ARG A 84 2.33 -22.21 -4.38
N SER A 85 2.59 -23.07 -3.40
CA SER A 85 3.79 -23.92 -3.33
C SER A 85 3.48 -25.31 -3.87
N PHE A 86 4.43 -25.92 -4.59
CA PHE A 86 4.34 -27.25 -5.20
C PHE A 86 5.28 -28.24 -4.55
#